data_AF-A0A371CEK0-F1
#
_entry.id   AF-A0A371CEK0-F1
#
_cell.length_a   1.000
_cell.length_b   1.000
_cell.length_c   1.000
_cell.angle_alpha   90.00
_cell.angle_beta   90.00
_cell.angle_gamma   90.00
#
_symmetry.space_group_name_H-M   'P 1'
#
loop_
_entity.id
_entity.type
_entity.pdbx_description
1 polymer ?
#
loop_
_entity_poly.entity_id
_entity_poly.type
_entity_poly.pdbx_seq_one_letter_code
_entity_poly.pdbx_strand_id
1 'polypeptide(L)'
;MNISIGVVLRSSRFTLLSNQALSTITTMPSATTPTYSVDDLIGPCRLTLGTIEFIHGGYVQVDKKDVFHEQIYHNTKTFIKKDGAVKIIEANKYAPGPAVSHHAVVLEDKIIVFGGYYRKSHWFENRDNSIFVFDNKTEQWVDAKMVHFHEKFSIPENIPNSDLDTPRIYIGTRRQLNNMKQCEEHCVSQPNGHSLHDYQITANNKDLDDVVKVGVFSSKLSEFPKLLDNMDNVSKTIHIDQPAEWVEAFQQYTLTGVVPDNFDQLCGLLIMAKTYEIEDLKVKATEKLLSMDPPCASSAIVGWYRAYCAGNRKIRNKIAKDCLKFGKECAGKEMEMLQTQGLLVDFTSDMFA
;
A
#
# COMPACT_ATOMS: atom_id res chain seq x y z
N MET A 1 21.03 -17.06 -16.02
CA MET A 1 20.69 -17.03 -14.59
C MET A 1 19.19 -17.26 -14.49
N ASN A 2 18.75 -18.38 -13.90
CA ASN A 2 17.33 -18.76 -13.89
C ASN A 2 16.69 -18.22 -12.61
N ILE A 3 15.83 -17.21 -12.74
CA ILE A 3 14.98 -16.74 -11.66
C ILE A 3 13.77 -17.68 -11.63
N SER A 4 13.59 -18.42 -10.54
CA SER A 4 12.38 -19.23 -10.31
C SER A 4 11.46 -18.47 -9.36
N ILE A 5 10.27 -18.10 -9.84
CA ILE A 5 9.23 -17.48 -9.03
C ILE A 5 8.20 -18.56 -8.69
N GLY A 6 8.17 -19.00 -7.43
CA GLY A 6 7.14 -19.91 -6.91
C GLY A 6 6.06 -19.11 -6.19
N VAL A 7 4.85 -19.07 -6.74
CA VAL A 7 3.66 -18.51 -6.07
C VAL A 7 2.74 -19.67 -5.69
N VAL A 8 2.47 -19.86 -4.39
CA VAL A 8 1.54 -20.87 -3.89
C VAL A 8 0.31 -20.16 -3.33
N LEU A 9 -0.86 -20.39 -3.93
CA LEU A 9 -2.16 -19.93 -3.43
C LEU A 9 -3.00 -21.16 -3.06
N ARG A 10 -3.62 -21.16 -1.87
CA ARG A 10 -4.68 -22.12 -1.53
C ARG A 10 -5.87 -21.44 -0.86
N SER A 11 -7.05 -21.93 -1.26
CA SER A 11 -8.40 -21.56 -0.80
C SER A 11 -8.91 -22.59 0.22
N SER A 12 -9.66 -22.15 1.22
CA SER A 12 -10.22 -22.99 2.30
C SER A 12 -11.73 -23.20 2.15
N ARG A 13 -12.18 -24.46 2.28
CA ARG A 13 -13.59 -24.88 2.41
C ARG A 13 -13.95 -25.12 3.88
N PHE A 14 -15.18 -24.79 4.26
CA PHE A 14 -15.77 -25.01 5.59
C PHE A 14 -16.57 -26.33 5.68
N THR A 15 -16.64 -26.94 6.87
CA THR A 15 -17.64 -27.96 7.25
C THR A 15 -18.01 -27.79 8.74
N LEU A 16 -19.26 -28.13 9.08
CA LEU A 16 -20.05 -27.68 10.24
C LEU A 16 -20.42 -28.86 11.18
N LEU A 17 -20.83 -28.53 12.43
CA LEU A 17 -21.54 -29.33 13.48
C LEU A 17 -20.63 -30.14 14.47
N SER A 18 -20.92 -30.37 15.76
CA SER A 18 -22.05 -30.06 16.69
C SER A 18 -21.60 -30.16 18.18
N ASN A 19 -22.49 -29.77 19.10
CA ASN A 19 -22.36 -29.64 20.57
C ASN A 19 -22.27 -30.96 21.37
N GLN A 20 -21.61 -30.95 22.54
CA GLN A 20 -22.17 -31.34 23.87
C GLN A 20 -21.12 -31.15 25.01
N ALA A 21 -21.59 -31.21 26.26
CA ALA A 21 -21.18 -30.38 27.40
C ALA A 21 -20.49 -31.13 28.57
N LEU A 22 -19.87 -30.34 29.48
CA LEU A 22 -19.64 -30.54 30.95
C LEU A 22 -18.83 -31.79 31.39
N SER A 23 -17.84 -31.77 32.30
CA SER A 23 -17.67 -31.03 33.56
C SER A 23 -16.31 -31.37 34.21
N THR A 24 -16.00 -30.65 35.31
CA THR A 24 -15.10 -30.98 36.45
C THR A 24 -13.83 -30.14 36.54
N ILE A 25 -13.80 -29.22 37.52
CA ILE A 25 -12.64 -28.43 37.91
C ILE A 25 -11.82 -29.27 38.89
N THR A 26 -10.65 -29.71 38.44
CA THR A 26 -9.61 -30.32 39.27
C THR A 26 -8.45 -29.32 39.35
N THR A 27 -7.91 -29.12 40.55
CA THR A 27 -6.79 -28.23 40.85
C THR A 27 -5.62 -28.41 39.88
N MET A 28 -5.21 -27.32 39.20
CA MET A 28 -4.19 -27.34 38.15
C MET A 28 -2.78 -27.59 38.72
N PRO A 29 -2.04 -28.61 38.24
CA PRO A 29 -0.60 -28.66 38.40
C PRO A 29 0.04 -27.53 37.57
N SER A 30 1.24 -27.07 37.94
CA SER A 30 1.97 -26.04 37.20
C SER A 30 1.99 -26.37 35.70
N ALA A 31 1.32 -25.53 34.90
CA ALA A 31 1.13 -25.77 33.47
C ALA A 31 2.49 -25.89 32.78
N THR A 32 2.82 -27.09 32.33
CA THR A 32 3.91 -27.29 31.36
C THR A 32 3.55 -26.52 30.11
N THR A 33 4.41 -25.59 29.68
CA THR A 33 4.22 -24.87 28.43
C THR A 33 4.02 -25.88 27.30
N PRO A 34 2.86 -25.87 26.60
CA PRO A 34 2.61 -26.81 25.52
C PRO A 34 3.69 -26.65 24.43
N THR A 35 4.26 -27.78 23.99
CA THR A 35 5.23 -27.83 22.91
C THR A 35 4.50 -27.98 21.58
N TYR A 36 4.66 -27.02 20.68
CA TYR A 36 4.07 -27.05 19.33
C TYR A 36 5.14 -27.36 18.27
N SER A 37 4.75 -28.10 17.23
CA SER A 37 5.59 -28.29 16.04
C SER A 37 5.46 -27.09 15.11
N VAL A 38 6.52 -26.79 14.35
CA VAL A 38 6.47 -25.78 13.27
C VAL A 38 5.45 -26.13 12.19
N ASP A 39 5.15 -27.42 12.04
CA ASP A 39 4.13 -27.90 11.09
C ASP A 39 2.69 -27.60 11.58
N ASP A 40 2.51 -27.25 12.85
CA ASP A 40 1.21 -26.86 13.44
C ASP A 40 0.89 -25.36 13.23
N LEU A 41 1.81 -24.59 12.64
CA LEU A 41 1.60 -23.17 12.39
C LEU A 41 0.54 -22.93 11.30
N ILE A 42 -0.47 -22.13 11.65
CA ILE A 42 -1.53 -21.65 10.77
C ILE A 42 -1.14 -20.27 10.25
N GLY A 43 -1.25 -20.10 8.93
CA GLY A 43 -0.93 -18.86 8.22
C GLY A 43 0.51 -18.34 8.32
N PRO A 44 1.57 -19.18 8.47
CA PRO A 44 2.93 -18.67 8.36
C PRO A 44 3.23 -18.26 6.92
N CYS A 45 4.14 -17.31 6.72
CA CYS A 45 4.78 -17.15 5.43
C CYS A 45 5.83 -18.25 5.27
N ARG A 46 5.76 -18.96 4.14
CA ARG A 46 6.68 -20.04 3.79
C ARG A 46 7.37 -19.71 2.49
N LEU A 47 8.68 -19.87 2.46
CA LEU A 47 9.51 -19.61 1.29
C LEU A 47 10.57 -20.70 1.17
N THR A 48 10.73 -21.26 -0.02
CA THR A 48 11.71 -22.34 -0.24
C THR A 48 12.88 -21.84 -1.10
N LEU A 49 14.10 -22.09 -0.63
CA LEU A 49 15.36 -21.89 -1.37
C LEU A 49 16.12 -23.21 -1.44
N GLY A 50 15.96 -23.92 -2.57
CA GLY A 50 16.52 -25.26 -2.72
C GLY A 50 15.87 -26.25 -1.75
N THR A 51 16.67 -26.89 -0.87
CA THR A 51 16.18 -27.80 0.18
C THR A 51 15.87 -27.11 1.50
N ILE A 52 16.00 -25.77 1.54
CA ILE A 52 15.78 -24.98 2.74
C ILE A 52 14.37 -24.36 2.67
N GLU A 53 13.52 -24.65 3.64
CA GLU A 53 12.23 -24.00 3.85
C GLU A 53 12.37 -22.98 4.98
N PHE A 54 12.10 -21.73 4.66
CA PHE A 54 12.01 -20.61 5.59
C PHE A 54 10.57 -20.42 5.98
N ILE A 55 10.33 -20.38 7.29
CA ILE A 55 9.01 -20.22 7.86
C ILE A 55 9.09 -19.04 8.80
N HIS A 56 8.29 -18.03 8.53
CA HIS A 56 8.22 -16.83 9.36
C HIS A 56 6.77 -16.51 9.72
N GLY A 57 6.57 -16.26 11.00
CA GLY A 57 5.27 -15.97 11.59
C GLY A 57 4.30 -17.14 11.64
N GLY A 58 3.01 -16.82 11.68
CA GLY A 58 1.92 -17.77 11.91
C GLY A 58 1.48 -17.82 13.36
N TYR A 59 0.39 -18.55 13.60
CA TYR A 59 -0.18 -18.76 14.94
C TYR A 59 -0.58 -20.22 15.11
N VAL A 60 -0.80 -20.65 16.35
CA VAL A 60 -1.29 -22.00 16.66
C VAL A 60 -2.68 -21.92 17.26
N GLN A 61 -3.56 -22.86 16.90
CA GLN A 61 -4.84 -23.04 17.55
C GLN A 61 -4.70 -24.00 18.75
N VAL A 62 -5.24 -23.59 19.90
CA VAL A 62 -5.33 -24.45 21.10
C VAL A 62 -6.80 -24.60 21.44
N ASP A 63 -7.28 -25.84 21.55
CA ASP A 63 -8.69 -26.15 21.82
C ASP A 63 -9.68 -25.47 20.86
N LYS A 64 -9.33 -25.40 19.57
CA LYS A 64 -10.11 -24.74 18.49
C LYS A 64 -10.33 -23.24 18.71
N LYS A 65 -9.59 -22.63 19.64
CA LYS A 65 -9.51 -21.18 19.79
C LYS A 65 -8.19 -20.73 19.21
N ASP A 66 -8.25 -19.67 18.42
CA ASP A 66 -7.04 -19.00 17.97
C ASP A 66 -6.37 -18.40 19.20
N VAL A 67 -5.24 -18.98 19.61
CA VAL A 67 -4.49 -18.47 20.76
C VAL A 67 -3.50 -17.44 20.25
N PHE A 68 -3.95 -16.20 20.25
CA PHE A 68 -3.15 -15.02 19.92
C PHE A 68 -2.47 -14.46 21.17
N HIS A 69 -1.72 -15.30 21.90
CA HIS A 69 -0.93 -14.81 23.03
C HIS A 69 0.38 -14.22 22.51
N GLU A 70 0.77 -13.01 22.94
CA GLU A 70 2.08 -12.40 22.60
C GLU A 70 3.28 -13.33 22.86
N GLN A 71 3.11 -14.28 23.78
CA GLN A 71 4.10 -15.31 24.12
C GLN A 71 4.09 -16.55 23.21
N ILE A 72 3.03 -16.77 22.42
CA ILE A 72 2.85 -17.91 21.51
C ILE A 72 3.01 -17.48 20.05
N TYR A 73 3.17 -16.19 19.79
CA TYR A 73 3.55 -15.71 18.48
C TYR A 73 4.98 -16.13 18.16
N HIS A 74 5.08 -17.12 17.29
CA HIS A 74 6.30 -17.47 16.57
C HIS A 74 6.70 -16.38 15.56
N ASN A 75 6.00 -15.24 15.53
CA ASN A 75 6.30 -14.06 14.71
C ASN A 75 7.62 -13.36 15.07
N THR A 76 8.21 -13.65 16.22
CA THR A 76 9.59 -13.20 16.55
C THR A 76 10.64 -14.24 16.23
N LYS A 77 10.26 -15.36 15.60
CA LYS A 77 11.19 -16.44 15.28
C LYS A 77 11.17 -16.69 13.78
N THR A 78 12.34 -16.99 13.25
CA THR A 78 12.48 -17.53 11.91
C THR A 78 12.85 -18.99 12.05
N PHE A 79 12.10 -19.88 11.40
CA PHE A 79 12.45 -21.29 11.34
C PHE A 79 13.08 -21.57 9.99
N ILE A 80 14.21 -22.27 10.03
CA ILE A 80 14.87 -22.81 8.87
C ILE A 80 14.73 -24.33 8.96
N LYS A 81 13.92 -24.92 8.09
CA LYS A 81 13.77 -26.35 7.95
C LYS A 81 14.65 -26.83 6.80
N LYS A 82 15.63 -27.68 7.09
CA LYS A 82 16.55 -28.27 6.10
C LYS A 82 16.66 -29.76 6.36
N ASP A 83 16.35 -30.56 5.34
CA ASP A 83 16.44 -32.03 5.40
C ASP A 83 15.68 -32.64 6.61
N GLY A 84 14.54 -32.04 6.97
CA GLY A 84 13.71 -32.45 8.11
C GLY A 84 14.16 -31.91 9.47
N ALA A 85 15.38 -31.37 9.60
CA ALA A 85 15.84 -30.69 10.80
C ALA A 85 15.32 -29.24 10.84
N VAL A 86 14.77 -28.84 11.98
CA VAL A 86 14.30 -27.46 12.21
C VAL A 86 15.33 -26.72 13.06
N LYS A 87 15.83 -25.61 12.53
CA LYS A 87 16.65 -24.64 13.24
C LYS A 87 15.82 -23.40 13.54
N ILE A 88 15.86 -22.95 14.79
CA ILE A 88 15.19 -21.74 15.25
C ILE A 88 16.22 -20.60 15.27
N ILE A 89 15.87 -19.48 14.65
CA ILE A 89 16.63 -18.25 14.71
C ILE A 89 15.83 -17.24 15.53
N GLU A 90 16.44 -16.80 16.62
CA GLU A 90 15.88 -15.77 17.48
C GLU A 90 15.91 -14.41 16.77
N ALA A 91 14.83 -13.64 16.90
CA ALA A 91 14.78 -12.27 16.40
C ALA A 91 15.85 -11.40 17.06
N ASN A 92 16.44 -10.52 16.26
CA ASN A 92 17.16 -9.35 16.76
C ASN A 92 16.30 -8.10 16.54
N LYS A 93 16.84 -6.91 16.84
CA LYS A 93 16.12 -5.63 16.70
C LYS A 93 15.71 -5.26 15.26
N TYR A 94 16.21 -5.98 14.25
CA TYR A 94 15.90 -5.80 12.84
C TYR A 94 14.94 -6.87 12.31
N ALA A 95 14.51 -7.80 13.15
CA ALA A 95 13.49 -8.76 12.74
C ALA A 95 12.14 -8.07 12.56
N PRO A 96 11.30 -8.52 11.61
CA PRO A 96 9.92 -8.09 11.51
C PRO A 96 9.17 -8.32 12.82
N GLY A 97 8.28 -7.40 13.15
CA GLY A 97 7.31 -7.62 14.21
C GLY A 97 6.18 -8.54 13.76
N PRO A 98 5.25 -8.89 14.68
CA PRO A 98 4.07 -9.68 14.36
C PRO A 98 3.17 -9.04 13.29
N ALA A 99 3.27 -9.56 12.07
CA ALA A 99 2.44 -9.18 10.93
C ALA A 99 1.71 -10.40 10.33
N VAL A 100 0.42 -10.26 10.05
CA VAL A 100 -0.31 -11.23 9.22
C VAL A 100 -0.27 -10.81 7.76
N SER A 101 -0.43 -11.78 6.86
CA SER A 101 -0.53 -11.53 5.41
C SER A 101 0.65 -10.74 4.83
N HIS A 102 1.85 -10.92 5.40
CA HIS A 102 3.08 -10.39 4.82
C HIS A 102 3.55 -11.26 3.66
N HIS A 103 4.39 -10.71 2.81
CA HIS A 103 4.99 -11.39 1.67
C HIS A 103 6.49 -11.55 1.87
N ALA A 104 7.06 -12.59 1.26
CA ALA A 104 8.50 -12.83 1.28
C ALA A 104 8.99 -13.23 -0.12
N VAL A 105 10.20 -12.80 -0.47
CA VAL A 105 10.89 -13.19 -1.72
C VAL A 105 12.33 -13.55 -1.42
N VAL A 106 12.90 -14.47 -2.20
CA VAL A 106 14.35 -14.72 -2.19
C VAL A 106 14.99 -13.81 -3.23
N LEU A 107 16.01 -13.07 -2.82
CA LEU A 107 16.91 -12.37 -3.73
C LEU A 107 18.34 -12.77 -3.37
N GLU A 108 18.98 -13.52 -4.27
CA GLU A 108 20.31 -14.11 -4.05
C GLU A 108 20.38 -14.98 -2.78
N ASP A 109 21.19 -14.58 -1.80
CA ASP A 109 21.37 -15.21 -0.50
C ASP A 109 20.55 -14.51 0.60
N LYS A 110 19.56 -13.71 0.22
CA LYS A 110 18.74 -12.93 1.16
C LYS A 110 17.26 -13.24 0.99
N ILE A 111 16.55 -13.12 2.10
CA ILE A 111 15.10 -13.17 2.13
C ILE A 111 14.60 -11.80 2.49
N ILE A 112 13.74 -11.26 1.64
CA ILE A 112 13.15 -9.96 1.82
C ILE A 112 11.70 -10.18 2.22
N VAL A 113 11.35 -9.77 3.43
CA VAL A 113 9.98 -9.79 3.95
C VAL A 113 9.43 -8.38 3.92
N PHE A 114 8.22 -8.21 3.39
CA PHE A 114 7.59 -6.90 3.27
C PHE A 114 6.07 -6.99 3.32
N GLY A 115 5.44 -5.87 3.66
CA GLY A 115 3.98 -5.78 3.72
C GLY A 115 3.39 -6.43 4.97
N GLY A 116 2.07 -6.61 4.91
CA GLY A 116 1.29 -7.25 5.97
C GLY A 116 0.54 -6.25 6.85
N TYR A 117 -0.13 -6.78 7.85
CA TYR A 117 -0.93 -6.01 8.79
C TYR A 117 -0.46 -6.27 10.21
N TYR A 118 -0.16 -5.19 10.92
CA TYR A 118 0.15 -5.27 12.34
C TYR A 118 -1.14 -5.37 13.14
N ARG A 119 -1.19 -6.32 14.06
CA ARG A 119 -2.35 -6.50 14.92
C ARG A 119 -2.10 -5.83 16.26
N LYS A 120 -2.64 -4.62 16.45
CA LYS A 120 -2.66 -3.94 17.77
C LYS A 120 -3.92 -4.26 18.58
N SER A 121 -4.99 -4.72 17.93
CA SER A 121 -6.29 -5.04 18.54
C SER A 121 -6.90 -6.29 17.90
N HIS A 122 -8.16 -6.62 18.18
CA HIS A 122 -8.87 -7.70 17.50
C HIS A 122 -9.07 -7.44 15.99
N TRP A 123 -8.74 -6.24 15.49
CA TRP A 123 -8.83 -5.83 14.08
C TRP A 123 -7.45 -5.56 13.45
N PHE A 124 -7.36 -5.76 12.12
CA PHE A 124 -6.19 -5.46 11.30
C PHE A 124 -6.23 -4.00 10.85
N GLU A 125 -5.79 -3.09 11.70
CA GLU A 125 -6.03 -1.65 11.48
C GLU A 125 -4.88 -0.95 10.74
N ASN A 126 -3.66 -1.49 10.78
CA ASN A 126 -2.48 -0.81 10.21
C ASN A 126 -1.73 -1.69 9.22
N ARG A 127 -1.70 -1.28 7.95
CA ARG A 127 -0.78 -1.82 6.95
C ARG A 127 0.65 -1.45 7.35
N ASP A 128 1.54 -2.43 7.34
CA ASP A 128 2.97 -2.22 7.54
C ASP A 128 3.69 -2.35 6.19
N ASN A 129 4.27 -1.26 5.69
CA ASN A 129 5.07 -1.24 4.46
C ASN A 129 6.57 -1.38 4.74
N SER A 130 6.95 -1.75 5.96
CA SER A 130 8.35 -1.98 6.32
C SER A 130 8.94 -3.15 5.52
N ILE A 131 10.21 -3.03 5.19
CA ILE A 131 11.00 -4.05 4.51
C ILE A 131 12.02 -4.58 5.50
N PHE A 132 12.06 -5.90 5.64
CA PHE A 132 12.99 -6.61 6.51
C PHE A 132 13.82 -7.56 5.66
N VAL A 133 15.12 -7.63 5.92
CA VAL A 133 16.02 -8.48 5.16
C VAL A 133 16.69 -9.48 6.08
N PHE A 134 16.57 -10.75 5.76
CA PHE A 134 17.27 -11.84 6.43
C PHE A 134 18.43 -12.29 5.54
N ASP A 135 19.65 -12.19 6.05
CA ASP A 135 20.86 -12.61 5.36
C ASP A 135 21.15 -14.09 5.66
N ASN A 136 21.11 -14.94 4.65
CA ASN A 136 21.28 -16.38 4.81
C ASN A 136 22.73 -16.81 5.09
N LYS A 137 23.73 -15.96 4.81
CA LYS A 137 25.13 -16.24 5.12
C LYS A 137 25.42 -16.01 6.59
N THR A 138 24.91 -14.90 7.14
CA THR A 138 25.11 -14.56 8.56
C THR A 138 24.02 -15.13 9.46
N GLU A 139 22.93 -15.61 8.86
CA GLU A 139 21.72 -16.09 9.54
C GLU A 139 21.11 -15.05 10.49
N GLN A 140 21.18 -13.78 10.09
CA GLN A 140 20.69 -12.66 10.88
C GLN A 140 19.79 -11.74 10.06
N TRP A 141 18.80 -11.17 10.75
CA TRP A 141 18.07 -10.02 10.25
C TRP A 141 18.98 -8.79 10.25
N VAL A 142 18.99 -8.06 9.15
CA VAL A 142 19.81 -6.86 8.95
C VAL A 142 18.92 -5.67 8.61
N ASP A 143 19.39 -4.47 8.92
CA ASP A 143 18.72 -3.24 8.51
C ASP A 143 18.67 -3.18 6.98
N ALA A 144 17.46 -3.07 6.41
CA ALA A 144 17.26 -2.98 4.98
C ALA A 144 18.05 -1.82 4.34
N LYS A 145 18.33 -0.75 5.11
CA LYS A 145 19.15 0.39 4.65
C LYS A 145 20.62 0.04 4.48
N MET A 146 21.12 -1.00 5.15
CA MET A 146 22.51 -1.47 5.06
C MET A 146 22.72 -2.47 3.92
N VAL A 147 21.65 -2.91 3.27
CA VAL A 147 21.74 -3.87 2.16
C VAL A 147 21.96 -3.10 0.87
N HIS A 148 23.21 -3.05 0.42
CA HIS A 148 23.53 -2.65 -0.94
C HIS A 148 23.26 -3.83 -1.88
N PHE A 149 22.20 -3.75 -2.65
CA PHE A 149 21.99 -4.65 -3.78
C PHE A 149 23.01 -4.28 -4.86
N HIS A 150 24.14 -4.97 -4.87
CA HIS A 150 25.23 -4.76 -5.82
C HIS A 150 24.92 -5.41 -7.17
N GLU A 151 23.81 -5.04 -7.79
CA GLU A 151 23.64 -5.24 -9.23
C GLU A 151 23.04 -3.97 -9.83
N LYS A 152 23.89 -3.21 -10.53
CA LYS A 152 23.41 -2.47 -11.67
C LYS A 152 22.79 -3.54 -12.58
N PHE A 153 21.48 -3.53 -12.77
CA PHE A 153 20.92 -4.13 -13.98
C PHE A 153 21.61 -3.42 -15.14
N SER A 154 22.62 -4.07 -15.73
CA SER A 154 23.24 -3.60 -16.95
C SER A 154 22.18 -3.70 -18.04
N ILE A 155 21.46 -2.60 -18.25
CA ILE A 155 20.70 -2.40 -19.48
C ILE A 155 21.74 -2.54 -20.61
N PRO A 156 21.52 -3.38 -21.63
CA PRO A 156 22.48 -3.56 -22.72
C PRO A 156 22.93 -2.20 -23.27
N GLU A 157 24.24 -1.97 -23.39
CA GLU A 157 24.86 -0.69 -23.80
C GLU A 157 24.55 -0.26 -25.25
N ASN A 158 23.59 -0.89 -25.92
CA ASN A 158 23.14 -0.58 -27.28
C ASN A 158 21.70 -0.03 -27.30
N ILE A 159 21.33 0.83 -26.37
CA ILE A 159 20.21 1.76 -26.56
C ILE A 159 20.81 3.09 -27.06
N PRO A 160 20.38 3.63 -28.22
CA PRO A 160 20.91 4.87 -28.75
C PRO A 160 20.84 6.00 -27.70
N ASN A 161 21.96 6.68 -27.49
CA ASN A 161 22.10 7.85 -26.64
C ASN A 161 21.26 9.02 -27.18
N SER A 162 19.99 9.07 -26.78
CA SER A 162 19.23 10.30 -26.67
C SER A 162 18.13 10.09 -25.64
N ASP A 163 18.19 10.87 -24.56
CA ASP A 163 17.17 11.06 -23.53
C ASP A 163 17.06 9.99 -22.43
N LEU A 164 17.95 10.08 -21.44
CA LEU A 164 17.66 9.56 -20.10
C LEU A 164 18.08 10.54 -19.01
N ASP A 165 17.18 11.49 -18.74
CA ASP A 165 17.05 12.17 -17.46
C ASP A 165 16.53 11.12 -16.44
N THR A 166 17.44 10.43 -15.77
CA THR A 166 17.08 9.36 -14.82
C THR A 166 16.92 9.96 -13.41
N PRO A 167 15.75 9.84 -12.75
CA PRO A 167 15.58 10.34 -11.40
C PRO A 167 16.35 9.45 -10.42
N ARG A 168 17.26 10.05 -9.66
CA ARG A 168 17.94 9.43 -8.52
C ARG A 168 17.01 9.48 -7.31
N ILE A 169 16.70 8.33 -6.73
CA ILE A 169 15.99 8.23 -5.45
C ILE A 169 16.97 8.67 -4.34
N TYR A 170 16.73 9.85 -3.76
CA TYR A 170 17.41 10.31 -2.56
C TYR A 170 16.56 10.00 -1.33
N ILE A 171 17.08 9.17 -0.43
CA ILE A 171 16.56 9.02 0.93
C ILE A 171 17.36 9.98 1.82
N GLY A 172 16.78 11.14 2.14
CA GLY A 172 17.37 12.14 3.03
C GLY A 172 16.53 12.36 4.28
N THR A 173 17.18 12.38 5.45
CA THR A 173 16.56 12.79 6.73
C THR A 173 16.75 14.28 6.98
N ARG A 174 15.69 14.90 7.51
CA ARG A 174 15.42 16.31 7.89
C ARG A 174 16.58 17.11 8.50
N ARG A 175 16.82 18.35 8.02
CA ARG A 175 17.38 19.46 8.83
C ARG A 175 17.05 20.87 8.27
N GLN A 176 16.33 21.63 9.11
CA GLN A 176 16.26 23.09 9.31
C GLN A 176 15.56 24.02 8.30
N LEU A 177 14.41 24.53 8.76
CA LEU A 177 13.72 25.77 8.39
C LEU A 177 14.42 27.01 9.01
N ASN A 178 14.35 28.15 8.31
CA ASN A 178 14.09 29.45 8.95
C ASN A 178 13.54 30.49 7.95
N ASN A 179 12.56 31.25 8.46
CA ASN A 179 12.03 32.56 8.04
C ASN A 179 10.92 32.61 7.00
N MET A 180 9.70 32.91 7.45
CA MET A 180 9.07 34.22 7.17
C MET A 180 7.86 34.48 8.09
N LYS A 181 7.80 35.72 8.57
CA LYS A 181 6.76 36.30 9.43
C LYS A 181 5.87 37.23 8.58
N GLN A 182 4.65 37.40 9.10
CA GLN A 182 3.69 38.50 8.90
C GLN A 182 2.82 38.50 7.63
N CYS A 183 1.54 38.21 7.83
CA CYS A 183 0.44 39.18 7.71
C CYS A 183 -0.86 38.54 8.22
N GLU A 184 -1.34 38.97 9.39
CA GLU A 184 -2.72 38.74 9.84
C GLU A 184 -3.44 40.07 9.82
N GLU A 185 -4.65 40.10 9.24
CA GLU A 185 -5.72 40.95 9.77
C GLU A 185 -7.10 40.50 9.23
N HIS A 186 -8.06 40.42 10.17
CA HIS A 186 -9.53 40.32 10.05
C HIS A 186 -10.19 38.97 9.67
N CYS A 187 -10.67 38.20 10.67
CA CYS A 187 -12.11 37.97 10.94
C CYS A 187 -12.45 36.82 11.92
N VAL A 188 -13.42 37.11 12.79
CA VAL A 188 -14.40 36.27 13.54
C VAL A 188 -13.87 35.05 14.34
N SER A 189 -13.72 35.23 15.65
CA SER A 189 -13.50 34.14 16.61
C SER A 189 -14.80 33.36 16.91
N GLN A 190 -14.71 32.03 16.89
CA GLN A 190 -15.66 31.15 17.58
C GLN A 190 -15.11 30.77 18.96
N PRO A 191 -15.97 30.46 19.97
CA PRO A 191 -15.56 30.47 21.37
C PRO A 191 -14.60 29.35 21.80
N ASN A 192 -14.30 28.36 20.95
CA ASN A 192 -13.31 27.31 21.20
C ASN A 192 -12.60 26.84 19.91
N GLY A 193 -12.59 27.64 18.85
CA GLY A 193 -12.15 27.21 17.52
C GLY A 193 -10.68 27.51 17.23
N HIS A 194 -9.86 26.48 17.02
CA HIS A 194 -8.62 26.68 16.27
C HIS A 194 -8.96 27.22 14.88
N SER A 195 -8.24 28.25 14.44
CA SER A 195 -8.38 28.81 13.10
C SER A 195 -8.06 27.73 12.07
N LEU A 196 -9.02 27.39 11.21
CA LEU A 196 -8.84 26.48 10.06
C LEU A 196 -7.85 27.03 9.01
N HIS A 197 -7.23 28.19 9.26
CA HIS A 197 -6.29 28.85 8.37
C HIS A 197 -4.83 28.36 8.50
N ASP A 198 -4.52 27.48 9.46
CA ASP A 198 -3.13 27.17 9.81
C ASP A 198 -2.60 25.83 9.27
N TYR A 199 -3.36 25.11 8.44
CA TYR A 199 -2.96 23.79 7.99
C TYR A 199 -2.19 23.84 6.67
N GLN A 200 -1.11 23.07 6.59
CA GLN A 200 -0.31 22.87 5.39
C GLN A 200 -0.68 21.53 4.73
N ILE A 201 -0.87 21.51 3.42
CA ILE A 201 -1.06 20.28 2.65
C ILE A 201 0.27 19.94 1.98
N THR A 202 0.72 18.70 2.13
CA THR A 202 1.91 18.17 1.45
C THR A 202 1.52 17.01 0.56
N ALA A 203 2.11 16.93 -0.62
CA ALA A 203 1.89 15.86 -1.59
C ALA A 203 3.24 15.23 -1.97
N ASN A 204 3.40 13.92 -1.77
CA ASN A 204 4.64 13.20 -2.07
C ASN A 204 5.93 13.88 -1.54
N ASN A 205 5.87 14.48 -0.34
CA ASN A 205 6.96 15.23 0.29
C ASN A 205 7.44 16.48 -0.47
N LYS A 206 6.68 16.96 -1.45
CA LYS A 206 6.81 18.32 -1.97
C LYS A 206 5.92 19.23 -1.13
N ASP A 207 6.52 20.29 -0.60
CA ASP A 207 5.76 21.42 -0.10
C ASP A 207 5.07 22.07 -1.30
N LEU A 208 3.76 22.19 -1.24
CA LEU A 208 3.02 23.01 -2.19
C LEU A 208 3.23 24.46 -1.74
N ASP A 209 3.79 25.31 -2.62
CA ASP A 209 4.18 26.69 -2.31
C ASP A 209 3.00 27.55 -1.79
N ASP A 210 1.76 27.13 -2.09
CA ASP A 210 0.55 27.75 -1.60
C ASP A 210 0.03 27.03 -0.35
N VAL A 211 0.17 27.69 0.81
CA VAL A 211 -0.53 27.31 2.04
C VAL A 211 -2.03 27.42 1.78
N VAL A 212 -2.66 26.28 1.49
CA VAL A 212 -4.10 26.22 1.29
C VAL A 212 -4.78 26.36 2.63
N LYS A 213 -5.51 27.47 2.83
CA LYS A 213 -6.34 27.66 4.00
C LYS A 213 -7.41 26.55 4.07
N VAL A 214 -7.21 25.58 4.97
CA VAL A 214 -8.09 24.43 5.21
C VAL A 214 -9.54 24.80 5.49
N GLY A 215 -9.81 26.04 5.89
CA GLY A 215 -11.16 26.60 6.00
C GLY A 215 -12.03 26.35 4.76
N VAL A 216 -11.47 26.43 3.55
CA VAL A 216 -12.24 26.21 2.31
C VAL A 216 -12.65 24.74 2.16
N PHE A 217 -11.77 23.80 2.50
CA PHE A 217 -12.05 22.36 2.40
C PHE A 217 -13.19 21.94 3.33
N SER A 218 -13.18 22.40 4.58
CA SER A 218 -14.22 22.04 5.57
C SER A 218 -15.64 22.43 5.16
N SER A 219 -15.79 23.52 4.41
CA SER A 219 -17.10 24.04 3.99
C SER A 219 -17.71 23.33 2.78
N LYS A 220 -16.86 22.76 1.91
CA LYS A 220 -17.29 22.16 0.63
C LYS A 220 -17.27 20.64 0.65
N LEU A 221 -16.57 20.05 1.61
CA LEU A 221 -16.42 18.62 1.74
C LEU A 221 -17.07 18.21 3.07
N SER A 222 -18.31 17.72 3.00
CA SER A 222 -19.07 17.27 4.17
C SER A 222 -18.32 16.22 5.00
N GLU A 223 -17.41 15.49 4.36
CA GLU A 223 -16.61 14.41 4.94
C GLU A 223 -15.22 14.86 5.41
N PHE A 224 -14.78 16.05 5.04
CA PHE A 224 -13.46 16.56 5.43
C PHE A 224 -13.29 16.79 6.95
N PRO A 225 -14.34 17.16 7.71
CA PRO A 225 -14.26 17.12 9.17
C PRO A 225 -13.85 15.74 9.71
N LYS A 226 -14.32 14.63 9.12
CA LYS A 226 -13.93 13.26 9.55
C LYS A 226 -12.47 12.95 9.24
N LEU A 227 -11.92 13.56 8.19
CA LEU A 227 -10.50 13.49 7.86
C LEU A 227 -9.66 14.23 8.91
N LEU A 228 -10.12 15.39 9.35
CA LEU A 228 -9.45 16.20 10.38
C LEU A 228 -9.57 15.56 11.78
N ASP A 229 -10.69 14.91 12.09
CA ASP A 229 -10.92 14.25 13.39
C ASP A 229 -9.91 13.12 13.68
N ASN A 230 -9.30 12.55 12.64
CA ASN A 230 -8.29 11.50 12.75
C ASN A 230 -6.85 12.03 12.76
N MET A 231 -6.66 13.34 12.72
CA MET A 231 -5.33 13.94 12.69
C MET A 231 -4.80 14.26 14.07
N ASP A 232 -3.51 14.02 14.25
CA ASP A 232 -2.78 14.44 15.44
C ASP A 232 -2.67 15.97 15.39
N ASN A 233 -3.40 16.65 16.28
CA ASN A 233 -3.54 18.12 16.33
C ASN A 233 -2.22 18.91 16.41
N VAL A 234 -1.10 18.22 16.57
CA VAL A 234 0.24 18.79 16.77
C VAL A 234 0.90 19.21 15.46
N SER A 235 0.70 18.49 14.34
CA SER A 235 1.51 18.72 13.13
C SER A 235 1.00 19.88 12.27
N LYS A 236 -0.30 20.22 12.35
CA LYS A 236 -0.99 21.11 11.39
C LYS A 236 -0.68 20.77 9.92
N THR A 237 -0.26 19.55 9.61
CA THR A 237 0.11 19.13 8.25
C THR A 237 -0.71 17.93 7.84
N ILE A 238 -1.38 18.05 6.69
CA ILE A 238 -2.10 16.97 6.04
C ILE A 238 -1.18 16.39 4.97
N HIS A 239 -0.86 15.11 5.11
CA HIS A 239 -0.12 14.38 4.08
C HIS A 239 -1.10 13.64 3.18
N ILE A 240 -1.10 13.99 1.89
CA ILE A 240 -1.86 13.27 0.87
C ILE A 240 -0.87 12.47 0.03
N ASP A 241 -0.96 11.14 0.13
CA ASP A 241 -0.13 10.20 -0.62
C ASP A 241 -0.63 10.04 -2.06
N GLN A 242 -0.60 11.15 -2.81
CA GLN A 242 -0.98 11.23 -4.23
C GLN A 242 -0.01 12.16 -4.98
N PRO A 243 0.09 12.04 -6.32
CA PRO A 243 0.88 12.97 -7.15
C PRO A 243 0.51 14.44 -6.88
N ALA A 244 1.53 15.31 -6.85
CA ALA A 244 1.36 16.72 -6.53
C ALA A 244 0.38 17.40 -7.51
N GLU A 245 0.46 17.05 -8.79
CA GLU A 245 -0.39 17.59 -9.86
C GLU A 245 -1.87 17.24 -9.65
N TRP A 246 -2.18 16.13 -8.98
CA TRP A 246 -3.56 15.75 -8.65
C TRP A 246 -4.05 16.50 -7.42
N VAL A 247 -3.17 16.67 -6.42
CA VAL A 247 -3.49 17.43 -5.21
C VAL A 247 -3.71 18.90 -5.53
N GLU A 248 -2.91 19.49 -6.41
CA GLU A 248 -3.08 20.85 -6.93
C GLU A 248 -4.41 21.00 -7.69
N ALA A 249 -4.72 20.06 -8.60
CA ALA A 249 -6.00 20.05 -9.30
C ALA A 249 -7.19 19.92 -8.33
N PHE A 250 -7.03 19.12 -7.28
CA PHE A 250 -8.06 18.90 -6.28
C PHE A 250 -8.28 20.16 -5.45
N GLN A 251 -7.20 20.82 -5.03
CA GLN A 251 -7.22 22.12 -4.39
C GLN A 251 -7.89 23.18 -5.28
N GLN A 252 -7.53 23.25 -6.57
CA GLN A 252 -8.15 24.20 -7.48
C GLN A 252 -9.65 23.96 -7.60
N TYR A 253 -10.08 22.69 -7.67
CA TYR A 253 -11.49 22.34 -7.66
C TYR A 253 -12.18 22.72 -6.35
N THR A 254 -11.57 22.50 -5.19
CA THR A 254 -12.20 22.91 -3.92
C THR A 254 -12.30 24.43 -3.81
N LEU A 255 -11.35 25.19 -4.38
CA LEU A 255 -11.45 26.65 -4.40
C LEU A 255 -12.54 27.14 -5.38
N THR A 256 -12.52 26.65 -6.61
CA THR A 256 -13.28 27.24 -7.74
C THR A 256 -14.54 26.47 -8.13
N GLY A 257 -14.65 25.21 -7.76
CA GLY A 257 -15.69 24.28 -8.24
C GLY A 257 -15.49 23.80 -9.67
N VAL A 258 -14.37 24.15 -10.31
CA VAL A 258 -14.02 23.84 -11.71
C VAL A 258 -13.00 22.71 -11.76
N VAL A 259 -13.22 21.73 -12.63
CA VAL A 259 -12.28 20.63 -12.90
C VAL A 259 -11.30 21.01 -14.01
N PRO A 260 -10.05 20.51 -14.01
CA PRO A 260 -9.05 20.85 -15.02
C PRO A 260 -9.40 20.28 -16.40
N ASP A 261 -8.81 20.86 -17.45
CA ASP A 261 -8.90 20.37 -18.84
C ASP A 261 -7.80 19.34 -19.19
N ASN A 262 -6.99 18.93 -18.22
CA ASN A 262 -5.94 17.94 -18.40
C ASN A 262 -6.46 16.52 -18.09
N PHE A 263 -6.28 15.61 -19.05
CA PHE A 263 -6.78 14.23 -18.95
C PHE A 263 -6.20 13.46 -17.74
N ASP A 264 -4.90 13.60 -17.47
CA ASP A 264 -4.22 12.90 -16.37
C ASP A 264 -4.73 13.38 -15.02
N GLN A 265 -4.79 14.71 -14.83
CA GLN A 265 -5.31 15.33 -13.62
C GLN A 265 -6.77 14.94 -13.36
N LEU A 266 -7.63 14.91 -14.38
CA LEU A 266 -9.02 14.46 -14.23
C LEU A 266 -9.13 13.00 -13.79
N CYS A 267 -8.29 12.11 -14.34
CA CYS A 267 -8.25 10.71 -13.89
C CYS A 267 -7.79 10.61 -12.42
N GLY A 268 -6.84 11.46 -12.01
CA GLY A 268 -6.41 11.60 -10.62
C GLY A 268 -7.53 12.08 -9.70
N LEU A 269 -8.26 13.12 -10.11
CA LEU A 269 -9.43 13.64 -9.39
C LEU A 269 -10.52 12.58 -9.22
N LEU A 270 -10.69 11.70 -10.20
CA LEU A 270 -11.67 10.61 -10.10
C LEU A 270 -11.32 9.61 -8.98
N ILE A 271 -10.03 9.32 -8.78
CA ILE A 271 -9.54 8.52 -7.66
C ILE A 271 -9.77 9.27 -6.35
N MET A 272 -9.36 10.53 -6.28
CA MET A 272 -9.52 11.35 -5.07
C MET A 272 -10.99 11.50 -4.67
N ALA A 273 -11.89 11.67 -5.64
CA ALA A 273 -13.33 11.75 -5.39
C ALA A 273 -13.88 10.46 -4.78
N LYS A 274 -13.37 9.29 -5.17
CA LYS A 274 -13.71 8.02 -4.52
C LYS A 274 -13.10 7.94 -3.11
N THR A 275 -11.81 8.24 -2.97
CA THR A 275 -11.08 8.13 -1.69
C THR A 275 -11.70 9.00 -0.60
N TYR A 276 -12.18 10.19 -0.98
CA TYR A 276 -12.75 11.18 -0.06
C TYR A 276 -14.27 11.30 -0.14
N GLU A 277 -14.93 10.39 -0.87
CA GLU A 277 -16.39 10.30 -1.00
C GLU A 277 -17.07 11.61 -1.46
N ILE A 278 -16.46 12.29 -2.45
CA ILE A 278 -16.91 13.60 -2.96
C ILE A 278 -17.72 13.40 -4.23
N GLU A 279 -19.02 13.18 -4.09
CA GLU A 279 -19.88 12.80 -5.21
C GLU A 279 -19.99 13.89 -6.30
N ASP A 280 -20.04 15.19 -5.95
CA ASP A 280 -20.06 16.29 -6.94
C ASP A 280 -18.82 16.28 -7.84
N LEU A 281 -17.64 16.10 -7.24
CA LEU A 281 -16.37 16.01 -7.97
C LEU A 281 -16.37 14.79 -8.90
N LYS A 282 -16.82 13.64 -8.39
CA LYS A 282 -16.92 12.41 -9.16
C LYS A 282 -17.83 12.60 -10.38
N VAL A 283 -18.99 13.23 -10.22
CA VAL A 283 -19.93 13.52 -11.32
C VAL A 283 -19.27 14.44 -12.35
N LYS A 284 -18.74 15.59 -11.94
CA LYS A 284 -18.09 16.57 -12.85
C LYS A 284 -16.89 15.99 -13.58
N ALA A 285 -16.01 15.27 -12.86
CA ALA A 285 -14.86 14.62 -13.47
C ALA A 285 -15.28 13.54 -14.47
N THR A 286 -16.34 12.77 -14.16
CA THR A 286 -16.90 11.78 -15.09
C THR A 286 -17.44 12.46 -16.35
N GLU A 287 -18.29 13.47 -16.22
CA GLU A 287 -18.86 14.19 -17.36
C GLU A 287 -17.78 14.77 -18.27
N LYS A 288 -16.77 15.39 -17.66
CA LYS A 288 -15.64 15.96 -18.40
C LYS A 288 -14.82 14.89 -19.12
N LEU A 289 -14.45 13.80 -18.43
CA LEU A 289 -13.71 12.68 -19.05
C LEU A 289 -14.49 11.99 -20.16
N LEU A 290 -15.82 11.91 -20.07
CA LEU A 290 -16.67 11.37 -21.15
C LEU A 290 -16.62 12.21 -22.44
N SER A 291 -16.26 13.48 -22.34
CA SER A 291 -16.12 14.39 -23.48
C SER A 291 -14.69 14.47 -24.05
N MET A 292 -13.72 13.83 -23.41
CA MET A 292 -12.30 13.93 -23.76
C MET A 292 -11.79 12.62 -24.33
N ASP A 293 -10.93 12.70 -25.34
CA ASP A 293 -10.16 11.57 -25.82
C ASP A 293 -8.80 11.51 -25.08
N PRO A 294 -8.28 10.32 -24.75
CA PRO A 294 -6.93 10.19 -24.24
C PRO A 294 -5.92 10.75 -25.26
N PRO A 295 -4.86 11.46 -24.81
CA PRO A 295 -3.89 12.07 -25.74
C PRO A 295 -2.98 11.06 -26.45
N CYS A 296 -2.78 9.87 -25.86
CA CYS A 296 -1.97 8.80 -26.44
C CYS A 296 -2.37 7.43 -25.88
N ALA A 297 -1.86 6.34 -26.48
CA ALA A 297 -2.13 4.97 -26.05
C ALA A 297 -1.77 4.70 -24.58
N SER A 298 -0.61 5.17 -24.13
CA SER A 298 -0.16 5.03 -22.73
C SER A 298 -1.13 5.73 -21.77
N SER A 299 -1.52 6.98 -22.08
CA SER A 299 -2.51 7.72 -21.28
C SER A 299 -3.87 7.03 -21.26
N ALA A 300 -4.29 6.37 -22.36
CA ALA A 300 -5.52 5.60 -22.39
C ALA A 300 -5.47 4.40 -21.42
N ILE A 301 -4.40 3.61 -21.44
CA ILE A 301 -4.26 2.43 -20.56
C ILE A 301 -4.19 2.86 -19.08
N VAL A 302 -3.40 3.90 -18.78
CA VAL A 302 -3.29 4.45 -17.42
C VAL A 302 -4.63 5.05 -16.97
N GLY A 303 -5.31 5.80 -17.85
CA GLY A 303 -6.63 6.36 -17.58
C GLY A 303 -7.69 5.28 -17.30
N TRP A 304 -7.67 4.17 -18.04
CA TRP A 304 -8.54 3.02 -17.78
C TRP A 304 -8.27 2.42 -16.40
N TYR A 305 -7.00 2.19 -16.06
CA TYR A 305 -6.62 1.64 -14.76
C TYR A 305 -7.07 2.55 -13.60
N ARG A 306 -6.92 3.86 -13.75
CA ARG A 306 -7.39 4.81 -12.73
C ARG A 306 -8.92 4.82 -12.61
N ALA A 307 -9.64 4.71 -13.72
CA ALA A 307 -11.09 4.54 -13.71
C ALA A 307 -11.53 3.20 -13.08
N TYR A 308 -10.72 2.14 -13.23
CA TYR A 308 -10.87 0.86 -12.53
C TYR A 308 -10.74 1.04 -11.01
N CYS A 309 -9.65 1.66 -10.55
CA CYS A 309 -9.44 1.99 -9.14
C CYS A 309 -10.56 2.85 -8.57
N ALA A 310 -11.06 3.82 -9.35
CA ALA A 310 -12.18 4.68 -8.98
C ALA A 310 -13.56 3.98 -9.05
N GLY A 311 -13.64 2.72 -9.50
CA GLY A 311 -14.91 1.99 -9.64
C GLY A 311 -15.87 2.62 -10.66
N ASN A 312 -15.37 3.42 -11.59
CA ASN A 312 -16.20 4.16 -12.54
C ASN A 312 -16.33 3.40 -13.87
N ARG A 313 -17.32 2.51 -13.93
CA ARG A 313 -17.56 1.66 -15.11
C ARG A 313 -17.82 2.43 -16.40
N LYS A 314 -18.50 3.58 -16.33
CA LYS A 314 -18.79 4.40 -17.53
C LYS A 314 -17.51 4.89 -18.20
N ILE A 315 -16.58 5.42 -17.41
CA ILE A 315 -15.27 5.87 -17.90
C ILE A 315 -14.41 4.70 -18.36
N ARG A 316 -14.37 3.60 -17.61
CA ARG A 316 -13.64 2.39 -18.00
C ARG A 316 -14.05 1.91 -19.39
N ASN A 317 -15.34 1.70 -19.63
CA ASN A 317 -15.84 1.23 -20.93
C ASN A 317 -15.50 2.22 -22.06
N LYS A 318 -15.66 3.53 -21.83
CA LYS A 318 -15.28 4.54 -22.82
C LYS A 318 -13.79 4.44 -23.17
N ILE A 319 -12.92 4.50 -22.17
CA ILE A 319 -11.47 4.52 -22.40
C ILE A 319 -11.00 3.20 -23.01
N ALA A 320 -11.55 2.05 -22.58
CA ALA A 320 -11.23 0.75 -23.17
C ALA A 320 -11.58 0.71 -24.67
N LYS A 321 -12.71 1.30 -25.08
CA LYS A 321 -13.07 1.46 -26.50
C LYS A 321 -12.14 2.43 -27.21
N ASP A 322 -11.73 3.52 -26.57
CA ASP A 322 -10.76 4.46 -27.14
C ASP A 322 -9.38 3.82 -27.36
N CYS A 323 -8.98 2.85 -26.52
CA CYS A 323 -7.76 2.06 -26.75
C CYS A 323 -7.74 1.36 -28.12
N LEU A 324 -8.91 0.96 -28.66
CA LEU A 324 -8.99 0.36 -29.99
C LEU A 324 -8.55 1.32 -31.11
N LYS A 325 -8.73 2.63 -30.91
CA LYS A 325 -8.33 3.67 -31.89
C LYS A 325 -6.81 3.73 -32.08
N PHE A 326 -6.04 3.39 -31.04
CA PHE A 326 -4.57 3.37 -31.07
C PHE A 326 -3.99 2.05 -31.61
N GLY A 327 -4.82 1.01 -31.74
CA GLY A 327 -4.43 -0.27 -32.34
C GLY A 327 -3.21 -0.91 -31.67
N LYS A 328 -2.13 -1.11 -32.43
CA LYS A 328 -0.91 -1.78 -31.94
C LYS A 328 -0.10 -0.94 -30.96
N GLU A 329 -0.31 0.38 -30.91
CA GLU A 329 0.42 1.28 -29.99
C GLU A 329 0.06 1.00 -28.52
N CYS A 330 -1.07 0.33 -28.26
CA CYS A 330 -1.44 -0.10 -26.91
C CYS A 330 -0.60 -1.29 -26.38
N ALA A 331 0.26 -1.92 -27.18
CA ALA A 331 1.07 -3.07 -26.75
C ALA A 331 2.35 -2.67 -25.97
N GLY A 332 2.26 -1.62 -25.14
CA GLY A 332 3.37 -1.07 -24.36
C GLY A 332 3.55 -1.67 -22.96
N LYS A 333 4.47 -1.09 -22.18
CA LYS A 333 4.77 -1.47 -20.79
C LYS A 333 3.54 -1.40 -19.88
N GLU A 334 2.64 -0.47 -20.17
CA GLU A 334 1.38 -0.27 -19.44
C GLU A 334 0.42 -1.45 -19.62
N MET A 335 0.44 -2.12 -20.78
CA MET A 335 -0.35 -3.33 -21.00
C MET A 335 0.24 -4.53 -20.25
N GLU A 336 1.57 -4.64 -20.23
CA GLU A 336 2.28 -5.65 -19.42
C GLU A 336 2.00 -5.47 -17.92
N MET A 337 1.87 -4.23 -17.46
CA MET A 337 1.43 -3.92 -16.10
C MET A 337 0.03 -4.48 -15.82
N LEU A 338 -0.94 -4.27 -16.72
CA LEU A 338 -2.29 -4.84 -16.56
C LEU A 338 -2.26 -6.37 -16.55
N GLN A 339 -1.44 -6.99 -17.39
CA GLN A 339 -1.26 -8.44 -17.41
C GLN A 339 -0.69 -8.95 -16.08
N THR A 340 0.37 -8.30 -15.58
CA THR A 340 1.02 -8.67 -14.31
C THR A 340 0.07 -8.54 -13.11
N GLN A 341 -0.83 -7.57 -13.15
CA GLN A 341 -1.85 -7.37 -12.11
C GLN A 341 -3.10 -8.26 -12.30
N GLY A 342 -3.16 -9.09 -13.35
CA GLY A 342 -4.32 -9.94 -13.64
C GLY A 342 -5.55 -9.16 -14.12
N LEU A 343 -5.39 -7.91 -14.55
CA LEU A 343 -6.47 -7.01 -14.96
C LEU A 343 -6.79 -7.07 -16.46
N LEU A 344 -6.05 -7.87 -17.24
CA LEU A 344 -6.25 -7.96 -18.69
C LEU A 344 -7.65 -8.49 -19.06
N VAL A 345 -8.23 -9.38 -18.25
CA VAL A 345 -9.58 -9.90 -18.46
C VAL A 345 -10.64 -8.81 -18.26
N ASP A 346 -10.51 -8.01 -17.19
CA ASP A 346 -11.41 -6.88 -16.94
C ASP A 346 -11.29 -5.82 -18.04
N PHE A 347 -10.06 -5.50 -18.44
CA PHE A 347 -9.78 -4.54 -19.51
C PHE A 347 -10.41 -4.96 -20.84
N THR A 348 -10.20 -6.22 -21.24
CA THR A 348 -10.79 -6.77 -22.46
C THR A 348 -12.31 -6.86 -22.36
N SER A 349 -12.87 -7.23 -21.20
CA SER A 349 -14.33 -7.22 -20.99
C SER A 349 -14.92 -5.82 -21.17
N ASP A 350 -14.28 -4.78 -20.65
CA ASP A 350 -14.76 -3.40 -20.79
C ASP A 350 -14.65 -2.90 -22.24
N MET A 351 -13.66 -3.38 -22.99
CA MET A 351 -13.45 -3.04 -24.40
C MET A 351 -14.61 -3.52 -25.29
N PHE A 352 -15.22 -4.66 -24.94
CA PHE A 352 -16.33 -5.28 -25.69
C PHE A 352 -17.73 -5.00 -25.12
N ALA A 353 -17.83 -4.24 -24.02
CA ALA A 353 -19.09 -3.84 -23.38
C ALA A 353 -19.48 -2.41 -23.80
#